data_AF-A0A1H8ZID6-F1
#
_entry.id   AF-A0A1H8ZID6-F1
#
_cell.length_a   1.000
_cell.length_b   1.000
_cell.length_c   1.000
_cell.angle_alpha   90.00
_cell.angle_beta   90.00
_cell.angle_gamma   90.00
#
_symmetry.space_group_name_H-M   'P 1'
#
loop_
_entity.id
_entity.type
_entity.pdbx_description
1 polymer ?
#
loop_
_entity_poly.entity_id
_entity_poly.type
_entity_poly.pdbx_seq_one_letter_code
_entity_poly.pdbx_strand_id
1 'polypeptide(L)'
;MVTTNIKPTMKYVVNLLKGLMIAVVVICISFFMVTQLFNTTEKEEPVVIDDRPSAEEFIGEIAETARNLGANNDLYASVMIAQAILESESGQSGLGSAPNYNLFGMKGSYQNNSVKLETSEDDGSGNLSTIMADFRKYPSYEASMQDYVKLMRNGVSWNKEFYAGVFKSNTKSYSDATKFLTGSYATDSKYNEKLNSLIAQYDLQQYDSPVKNKKTITVTDGDSIVDIAEVYNVNVTSIKQWNQLRSDRLEAGMQLNIYHY
;
A
#
# COMPACT_ATOMS: atom_id res chain seq x y z
N MET A 1 -37.42 -66.58 -54.81
CA MET A 1 -37.48 -65.69 -53.63
C MET A 1 -37.42 -66.54 -52.37
N VAL A 2 -36.31 -66.49 -51.62
CA VAL A 2 -36.27 -66.91 -50.22
C VAL A 2 -35.59 -65.77 -49.48
N THR A 3 -36.40 -64.86 -48.96
CA THR A 3 -35.97 -63.80 -48.07
C THR A 3 -35.63 -64.44 -46.72
N THR A 4 -34.36 -64.42 -46.33
CA THR A 4 -33.94 -64.85 -44.99
C THR A 4 -34.50 -63.87 -43.97
N ASN A 5 -35.65 -64.24 -43.41
CA ASN A 5 -36.37 -63.55 -42.37
C ASN A 5 -35.61 -63.73 -41.05
N ILE A 6 -34.85 -62.70 -40.65
CA ILE A 6 -34.16 -62.67 -39.35
C ILE A 6 -35.24 -62.80 -38.27
N LYS A 7 -35.21 -63.91 -37.50
CA LYS A 7 -36.19 -64.17 -36.43
C LYS A 7 -36.30 -62.96 -35.50
N PRO A 8 -37.51 -62.52 -35.11
CA PRO A 8 -37.72 -61.30 -34.33
C PRO A 8 -36.91 -61.28 -33.03
N THR A 9 -36.66 -62.43 -32.41
CA THR A 9 -35.82 -62.59 -31.22
C THR A 9 -34.37 -62.13 -31.39
N MET A 10 -33.77 -62.30 -32.58
CA MET A 10 -32.38 -61.91 -32.83
C MET A 10 -32.22 -60.39 -32.99
N LYS A 11 -33.28 -59.68 -33.43
CA LYS A 11 -33.32 -58.22 -33.53
C LYS A 11 -33.37 -57.54 -32.15
N TYR A 12 -34.10 -58.13 -31.20
CA TYR A 12 -34.14 -57.65 -29.81
C TYR A 12 -32.80 -57.83 -29.08
N VAL A 13 -32.12 -58.97 -29.29
CA VAL A 13 -30.79 -59.20 -28.69
C VAL A 13 -29.75 -58.22 -29.23
N VAL A 14 -29.74 -57.92 -30.53
CA VAL A 14 -28.82 -56.93 -31.11
C VAL A 14 -29.11 -55.51 -30.62
N ASN A 15 -30.38 -55.14 -30.48
CA ASN A 15 -30.75 -53.82 -29.94
C ASN A 15 -30.43 -53.70 -28.44
N LEU A 16 -30.61 -54.78 -27.66
CA LEU A 16 -30.23 -54.84 -26.25
C LEU A 16 -28.71 -54.72 -26.07
N LEU A 17 -27.92 -55.42 -26.89
CA LEU A 17 -26.46 -55.33 -26.88
C LEU A 17 -25.94 -53.95 -27.29
N LYS A 18 -26.56 -53.30 -28.30
CA LYS A 18 -26.24 -51.91 -28.67
C LYS A 18 -26.58 -50.93 -27.55
N GLY A 19 -27.72 -51.10 -26.88
CA GLY A 19 -28.12 -50.29 -25.73
C GLY A 19 -27.16 -50.45 -24.54
N LEU A 20 -26.74 -51.68 -24.24
CA LEU A 20 -25.77 -51.98 -23.19
C LEU A 20 -24.39 -51.37 -23.50
N MET A 21 -23.95 -51.44 -24.76
CA MET A 21 -22.67 -50.87 -25.19
C MET A 21 -22.68 -49.33 -25.08
N ILE A 22 -23.78 -48.67 -25.44
CA ILE A 22 -23.94 -47.22 -25.27
C ILE A 22 -23.94 -46.84 -23.78
N ALA A 23 -24.63 -47.60 -22.93
CA ALA A 23 -24.65 -47.36 -21.49
C ALA A 23 -23.26 -47.48 -20.85
N VAL A 24 -22.46 -48.47 -21.23
CA VAL A 24 -21.08 -48.64 -20.74
C VAL A 24 -20.19 -47.47 -21.19
N VAL A 25 -20.31 -47.01 -22.44
CA VAL A 25 -19.54 -45.86 -22.94
C VAL A 25 -19.89 -44.58 -22.18
N VAL A 26 -21.17 -44.34 -21.88
CA VAL A 26 -21.61 -43.16 -21.10
C VAL A 26 -21.07 -43.20 -19.67
N ILE A 27 -21.06 -44.38 -19.02
CA ILE A 27 -20.50 -44.55 -17.67
C ILE A 27 -18.97 -44.35 -17.68
N CYS A 28 -18.26 -44.81 -18.70
CA CYS A 28 -16.82 -44.60 -18.81
C CYS A 28 -16.47 -43.12 -19.05
N ILE A 29 -17.27 -42.40 -19.86
CA ILE A 29 -17.07 -40.97 -20.10
C ILE A 29 -17.37 -40.16 -18.83
N SER A 30 -18.44 -40.48 -18.11
CA SER A 30 -18.76 -39.79 -16.85
C SER A 30 -17.71 -40.07 -15.77
N PHE A 31 -17.22 -41.31 -15.67
CA PHE A 31 -16.13 -41.64 -14.75
C PHE A 31 -14.82 -40.93 -15.13
N PHE A 32 -14.50 -40.81 -16.42
CA PHE A 32 -13.34 -40.06 -16.90
C PHE A 32 -13.47 -38.54 -16.65
N MET A 33 -14.67 -37.97 -16.82
CA MET A 33 -14.91 -36.55 -16.48
C MET A 33 -14.81 -36.30 -14.97
N VAL A 34 -15.27 -37.25 -14.15
CA VAL A 34 -15.19 -37.19 -12.70
C VAL A 34 -13.73 -37.32 -12.22
N THR A 35 -12.91 -38.18 -12.83
CA THR A 35 -11.47 -38.22 -12.52
C THR A 35 -10.75 -36.95 -12.95
N GLN A 36 -11.17 -36.28 -14.03
CA GLN A 36 -10.66 -34.95 -14.41
C GLN A 36 -11.06 -33.86 -13.40
N LEU A 37 -12.25 -33.95 -12.79
CA LEU A 37 -12.72 -33.02 -11.74
C LEU A 37 -12.01 -33.21 -10.39
N PHE A 38 -11.54 -34.43 -10.08
CA PHE A 38 -10.81 -34.73 -8.84
C PHE A 38 -9.28 -34.76 -8.99
N ASN A 39 -8.75 -34.56 -10.20
CA ASN A 39 -7.32 -34.47 -10.47
C ASN A 39 -6.84 -33.01 -10.51
N THR A 40 -7.31 -32.21 -9.57
CA THR A 40 -6.71 -30.92 -9.25
C THR A 40 -5.45 -31.20 -8.43
N THR A 41 -4.34 -31.48 -9.12
CA THR A 41 -3.04 -31.07 -8.57
C THR A 41 -3.14 -29.57 -8.33
N GLU A 42 -3.30 -29.16 -7.08
CA GLU A 42 -3.01 -27.80 -6.65
C GLU A 42 -1.55 -27.57 -7.05
N LYS A 43 -1.34 -26.90 -8.18
CA LYS A 43 -0.05 -26.29 -8.45
C LYS A 43 0.10 -25.23 -7.37
N GLU A 44 0.95 -25.48 -6.38
CA GLU A 44 1.48 -24.41 -5.54
C GLU A 44 2.06 -23.36 -6.50
N GLU A 45 1.33 -22.25 -6.69
CA GLU A 45 1.91 -21.12 -7.39
C GLU A 45 3.13 -20.67 -6.59
N PRO A 46 4.27 -20.40 -7.25
CA PRO A 46 5.44 -19.91 -6.54
C PRO A 46 5.03 -18.67 -5.77
N VAL A 47 5.32 -18.63 -4.47
CA VAL A 47 5.16 -17.44 -3.65
C VAL A 47 5.97 -16.33 -4.31
N VAL A 48 5.29 -15.42 -5.02
CA VAL A 48 5.90 -14.22 -5.55
C VAL A 48 6.20 -13.35 -4.34
N ILE A 49 7.44 -13.41 -3.86
CA ILE A 49 7.92 -12.43 -2.89
C ILE A 49 7.99 -11.10 -3.65
N ASP A 50 7.06 -10.19 -3.36
CA ASP A 50 7.14 -8.84 -3.84
C ASP A 50 8.36 -8.18 -3.19
N ASP A 51 9.46 -8.08 -3.93
CA ASP A 51 10.70 -7.44 -3.47
C ASP A 51 10.56 -5.90 -3.35
N ARG A 52 9.40 -5.34 -3.71
CA ARG A 52 9.13 -3.91 -3.52
C ARG A 52 9.00 -3.59 -2.03
N PRO A 53 9.54 -2.43 -1.59
CA PRO A 53 9.38 -2.00 -0.20
C PRO A 53 7.91 -1.94 0.20
N SER A 54 7.59 -2.45 1.40
CA SER A 54 6.25 -2.30 1.96
C SER A 54 6.00 -0.84 2.35
N ALA A 55 4.73 -0.44 2.46
CA ALA A 55 4.40 0.87 2.99
C ALA A 55 4.93 1.05 4.42
N GLU A 56 4.92 -0.01 5.24
CA GLU A 56 5.51 0.05 6.58
C GLU A 56 7.03 0.23 6.58
N GLU A 57 7.76 -0.40 5.65
CA GLU A 57 9.21 -0.17 5.48
C GLU A 57 9.49 1.29 5.12
N PHE A 58 8.74 1.84 4.14
CA PHE A 58 8.84 3.24 3.75
C PHE A 58 8.51 4.19 4.89
N ILE A 59 7.43 3.94 5.64
CA ILE A 59 7.07 4.72 6.83
C ILE A 59 8.24 4.68 7.83
N GLY A 60 8.81 3.51 8.09
CA GLY A 60 9.95 3.33 8.97
C GLY A 60 11.20 4.15 8.57
N GLU A 61 11.40 4.40 7.28
CA GLU A 61 12.49 5.22 6.77
C GLU A 61 12.31 6.71 7.09
N ILE A 62 11.07 7.22 7.04
CA ILE A 62 10.79 8.67 7.18
C ILE A 62 10.20 9.07 8.54
N ALA A 63 9.70 8.11 9.32
CA ALA A 63 8.87 8.35 10.50
C ALA A 63 9.51 9.24 11.58
N GLU A 64 10.75 8.95 11.98
CA GLU A 64 11.40 9.73 13.05
C GLU A 64 11.80 11.13 12.57
N THR A 65 12.16 11.28 11.29
CA THR A 65 12.34 12.59 10.65
C THR A 65 11.02 13.37 10.66
N ALA A 66 9.91 12.72 10.29
CA ALA A 66 8.58 13.34 10.32
C ALA A 66 8.17 13.75 11.73
N ARG A 67 8.40 12.90 12.74
CA ARG A 67 8.13 13.20 14.15
C ARG A 67 8.85 14.47 14.59
N ASN A 68 10.16 14.54 14.35
CA ASN A 68 10.99 15.68 14.73
C ASN A 68 10.57 16.96 14.00
N LEU A 69 10.35 16.87 12.69
CA LEU A 69 9.90 18.00 11.89
C LEU A 69 8.51 18.48 12.31
N GLY A 70 7.57 17.57 12.54
CA GLY A 70 6.22 17.87 12.99
C GLY A 70 6.22 18.59 14.34
N ALA A 71 6.89 18.00 15.34
CA ALA A 71 6.99 18.56 16.69
C ALA A 71 7.62 19.97 16.69
N ASN A 72 8.71 20.17 15.95
CA ASN A 72 9.44 21.44 15.94
C ASN A 72 8.77 22.54 15.11
N ASN A 73 7.76 22.20 14.31
CA ASN A 73 7.12 23.14 13.40
C ASN A 73 5.60 23.23 13.60
N ASP A 74 5.06 22.70 14.70
CA ASP A 74 3.62 22.81 14.99
C ASP A 74 2.77 22.18 13.85
N LEU A 75 3.21 21.02 13.38
CA LEU A 75 2.57 20.22 12.32
C LEU A 75 2.36 18.78 12.81
N TYR A 76 1.37 18.09 12.22
CA TYR A 76 1.16 16.66 12.45
C TYR A 76 2.15 15.84 11.59
N ALA A 77 2.96 15.01 12.25
CA ALA A 77 3.81 14.04 11.58
C ALA A 77 2.95 12.99 10.87
N SER A 78 1.81 12.61 11.46
CA SER A 78 0.85 11.69 10.84
C SER A 78 0.36 12.17 9.47
N VAL A 79 0.02 13.47 9.35
CA VAL A 79 -0.41 14.09 8.08
C VAL A 79 0.75 14.15 7.09
N MET A 80 1.94 14.53 7.53
CA MET A 80 3.14 14.57 6.67
C MET A 80 3.47 13.19 6.08
N ILE A 81 3.45 12.14 6.91
CA ILE A 81 3.69 10.75 6.47
C ILE A 81 2.58 10.29 5.53
N ALA A 82 1.30 10.57 5.85
CA ALA A 82 0.18 10.19 5.00
C ALA A 82 0.23 10.84 3.61
N GLN A 83 0.60 12.12 3.53
CA GLN A 83 0.84 12.79 2.25
C GLN A 83 2.04 12.16 1.53
N ALA A 84 3.16 11.92 2.21
CA ALA A 84 4.30 11.25 1.58
C ALA A 84 3.92 9.88 0.99
N ILE A 85 3.14 9.07 1.71
CA ILE A 85 2.65 7.77 1.20
C ILE A 85 1.81 7.97 -0.07
N LEU A 86 0.84 8.88 -0.03
CA LEU A 86 -0.11 9.09 -1.11
C LEU A 86 0.53 9.69 -2.36
N GLU A 87 1.37 10.71 -2.20
CA GLU A 87 1.95 11.50 -3.30
C GLU A 87 3.13 10.79 -3.97
N SER A 88 3.77 9.83 -3.29
CA SER A 88 4.97 9.15 -3.79
C SER A 88 4.80 7.66 -4.05
N GLU A 89 3.58 7.12 -3.91
CA GLU A 89 3.33 5.68 -3.94
C GLU A 89 4.22 4.92 -2.93
N SER A 90 4.25 5.40 -1.69
CA SER A 90 5.17 4.92 -0.64
C SER A 90 6.65 4.94 -1.07
N GLY A 91 7.08 6.04 -1.70
CA GLY A 91 8.45 6.25 -2.17
C GLY A 91 8.80 5.57 -3.49
N GLN A 92 7.85 4.88 -4.15
CA GLN A 92 8.12 4.07 -5.34
C GLN A 92 7.86 4.80 -6.66
N SER A 93 7.18 5.95 -6.65
CA SER A 93 6.95 6.71 -7.88
C SER A 93 8.28 7.15 -8.51
N GLY A 94 8.32 7.34 -9.82
CA GLY A 94 9.55 7.79 -10.50
C GLY A 94 10.08 9.15 -10.00
N LEU A 95 9.21 9.98 -9.44
CA LEU A 95 9.57 11.26 -8.82
C LEU A 95 9.93 11.12 -7.32
N GLY A 96 9.21 10.24 -6.61
CA GLY A 96 9.44 9.94 -5.20
C GLY A 96 10.75 9.22 -4.98
N SER A 97 11.04 8.19 -5.76
CA SER A 97 12.22 7.34 -5.61
C SER A 97 13.55 8.05 -5.94
N ALA A 98 14.65 7.38 -5.59
CA ALA A 98 15.98 7.77 -6.04
C ALA A 98 16.04 7.81 -7.59
N PRO A 99 16.74 8.78 -8.20
CA PRO A 99 17.60 9.77 -7.56
C PRO A 99 16.91 11.12 -7.30
N ASN A 100 15.57 11.17 -7.29
CA ASN A 100 14.81 12.43 -7.25
C ASN A 100 14.36 12.81 -5.83
N TYR A 101 13.95 11.82 -5.03
CA TYR A 101 13.59 11.96 -3.61
C TYR A 101 12.47 12.97 -3.33
N ASN A 102 11.61 13.28 -4.31
CA ASN A 102 10.55 14.29 -4.16
C ASN A 102 9.23 13.62 -3.76
N LEU A 103 9.05 13.51 -2.45
CA LEU A 103 7.93 12.78 -1.84
C LEU A 103 6.58 13.45 -1.99
N PHE A 104 6.54 14.75 -2.31
CA PHE A 104 5.33 15.57 -2.21
C PHE A 104 4.89 16.20 -3.54
N GLY A 105 5.52 15.80 -4.66
CA GLY A 105 5.19 16.35 -5.98
C GLY A 105 5.55 17.83 -6.14
N MET A 106 6.53 18.33 -5.39
CA MET A 106 6.85 19.76 -5.36
C MET A 106 7.44 20.23 -6.68
N LYS A 107 6.76 21.16 -7.37
CA LYS A 107 7.23 21.76 -8.62
C LYS A 107 8.35 22.80 -8.40
N GLY A 108 9.14 23.02 -9.44
CA GLY A 108 10.24 24.00 -9.49
C GLY A 108 11.62 23.37 -9.36
N SER A 109 12.53 24.07 -8.68
CA SER A 109 13.89 23.58 -8.41
C SER A 109 14.24 23.71 -6.92
N TYR A 110 15.08 22.80 -6.44
CA TYR A 110 15.66 22.85 -5.10
C TYR A 110 17.17 23.02 -5.23
N GLN A 111 17.70 24.15 -4.74
CA GLN A 111 19.13 24.48 -4.88
C GLN A 111 19.64 24.33 -6.32
N ASN A 112 18.87 24.83 -7.29
CA ASN A 112 19.11 24.71 -8.74
C ASN A 112 19.03 23.29 -9.34
N ASN A 113 18.58 22.29 -8.56
CA ASN A 113 18.33 20.94 -9.06
C ASN A 113 16.84 20.75 -9.36
N SER A 114 16.53 20.26 -10.55
CA SER A 114 15.19 19.87 -10.96
C SER A 114 15.24 18.64 -11.88
N VAL A 115 14.07 18.02 -12.09
CA VAL A 115 13.83 16.99 -13.09
C VAL A 115 12.58 17.36 -13.88
N LYS A 116 12.63 17.25 -15.21
CA LYS A 116 11.49 17.55 -16.08
C LYS A 116 10.72 16.28 -16.37
N LEU A 117 9.45 16.24 -16.01
CA LEU A 117 8.56 15.10 -16.18
C LEU A 117 7.21 15.53 -16.73
N GLU A 118 6.51 14.59 -17.37
CA GLU A 118 5.10 14.76 -17.73
C GLU A 118 4.23 14.73 -16.47
N THR A 119 3.21 15.57 -16.43
CA THR A 119 2.23 15.62 -15.34
C THR A 119 0.84 15.93 -15.88
N SER A 120 -0.19 15.39 -15.23
CA SER A 120 -1.58 15.64 -15.57
C SER A 120 -2.08 16.85 -14.78
N GLU A 121 -2.36 17.96 -15.47
CA GLU A 121 -2.96 19.16 -14.89
C GLU A 121 -4.47 19.17 -15.14
N ASP A 122 -5.22 19.53 -14.11
CA ASP A 122 -6.64 19.90 -14.22
C ASP A 122 -6.75 21.39 -14.55
N ASP A 123 -7.56 21.73 -15.55
CA ASP A 123 -7.87 23.13 -15.91
C ASP A 123 -8.77 23.85 -14.89
N GLY A 124 -9.14 23.19 -13.80
CA GLY A 124 -10.04 23.67 -12.75
C GLY A 124 -11.51 23.36 -13.03
N SER A 125 -11.82 22.72 -14.17
CA SER A 125 -13.15 22.25 -14.56
C SER A 125 -13.24 20.71 -14.62
N GLY A 126 -12.18 20.00 -14.23
CA GLY A 126 -12.07 18.55 -14.28
C GLY A 126 -11.50 18.01 -15.59
N ASN A 127 -11.07 18.88 -16.52
CA ASN A 127 -10.44 18.41 -17.75
C ASN A 127 -8.94 18.25 -17.52
N LEU A 128 -8.47 17.01 -17.61
CA LEU A 128 -7.05 16.69 -17.46
C LEU A 128 -6.29 16.90 -18.79
N SER A 129 -5.13 17.54 -18.71
CA SER A 129 -4.19 17.69 -19.81
C SER A 129 -2.77 17.30 -19.37
N THR A 130 -2.01 16.64 -20.24
CA THR A 130 -0.62 16.29 -19.96
C THR A 130 0.30 17.41 -20.41
N ILE A 131 1.11 17.94 -19.49
CA ILE A 131 2.14 18.94 -19.79
C ILE A 131 3.49 18.53 -19.20
N MET A 132 4.58 19.10 -19.72
CA MET A 132 5.90 18.99 -19.11
C MET A 132 6.04 20.03 -17.99
N ALA A 133 6.40 19.57 -16.80
CA ALA A 133 6.69 20.43 -15.65
C ALA A 133 8.07 20.11 -15.06
N ASP A 134 8.73 21.14 -14.52
CA ASP A 134 9.93 20.96 -13.72
C ASP A 134 9.53 20.65 -12.28
N PHE A 135 10.05 19.57 -11.72
CA PHE A 135 9.90 19.17 -10.34
C PHE A 135 11.20 19.32 -9.58
N ARG A 136 11.09 19.67 -8.29
CA ARG A 136 12.24 19.78 -7.40
C ARG A 136 12.93 18.42 -7.31
N LYS A 137 14.26 18.43 -7.33
CA LYS A 137 15.10 17.26 -7.13
C LYS A 137 15.88 17.45 -5.84
N TYR A 138 15.76 16.49 -4.92
CA TYR A 138 16.35 16.56 -3.60
C TYR A 138 17.53 15.57 -3.47
N PRO A 139 18.48 15.84 -2.55
CA PRO A 139 19.54 14.88 -2.22
C PRO A 139 19.07 13.72 -1.34
N SER A 140 17.94 13.86 -0.64
CA SER A 140 17.39 12.86 0.28
C SER A 140 15.92 13.12 0.59
N TYR A 141 15.23 12.12 1.17
CA TYR A 141 13.88 12.30 1.71
C TYR A 141 13.82 13.36 2.80
N GLU A 142 14.82 13.43 3.68
CA GLU A 142 14.90 14.49 4.70
C GLU A 142 14.86 15.89 4.07
N ALA A 143 15.62 16.12 2.99
CA ALA A 143 15.61 17.41 2.31
C ALA A 143 14.25 17.75 1.69
N SER A 144 13.55 16.75 1.11
CA SER A 144 12.18 16.89 0.63
C SER A 144 11.21 17.24 1.75
N MET A 145 11.30 16.56 2.90
CA MET A 145 10.45 16.80 4.07
C MET A 145 10.69 18.17 4.71
N GLN A 146 11.94 18.61 4.81
CA GLN A 146 12.28 19.96 5.27
C GLN A 146 11.70 21.03 4.34
N ASP A 147 11.68 20.79 3.03
CA ASP A 147 11.13 21.73 2.06
C ASP A 147 9.59 21.74 2.06
N TYR A 148 8.97 20.59 2.30
CA TYR A 148 7.54 20.49 2.60
C TYR A 148 7.18 21.31 3.85
N VAL A 149 7.95 21.19 4.94
CA VAL A 149 7.73 22.01 6.15
C VAL A 149 7.81 23.50 5.83
N LYS A 150 8.76 23.93 4.99
CA LYS A 150 8.86 25.33 4.55
C LYS A 150 7.61 25.78 3.80
N LEU A 151 7.06 24.96 2.92
CA LEU A 151 5.79 25.26 2.25
C LEU A 151 4.67 25.45 3.28
N MET A 152 4.50 24.50 4.20
CA MET A 152 3.44 24.56 5.19
C MET A 152 3.57 25.76 6.13
N ARG A 153 4.79 26.10 6.57
CA ARG A 153 5.01 27.19 7.52
C ARG A 153 5.08 28.57 6.90
N ASN A 154 5.56 28.69 5.66
CA ASN A 154 5.72 29.98 5.00
C ASN A 154 4.59 30.29 4.00
N GLY A 155 3.67 29.35 3.80
CA GLY A 155 2.60 29.47 2.82
C GLY A 155 3.14 29.54 1.39
N VAL A 156 2.36 30.21 0.55
CA VAL A 156 2.67 30.45 -0.86
C VAL A 156 3.00 31.92 -1.08
N SER A 157 3.59 32.26 -2.23
CA SER A 157 4.13 33.60 -2.50
C SER A 157 3.11 34.74 -2.31
N TRP A 158 1.83 34.48 -2.57
CA TRP A 158 0.74 35.45 -2.47
C TRP A 158 -0.01 35.40 -1.13
N ASN A 159 0.21 34.37 -0.30
CA ASN A 159 -0.38 34.26 1.03
C ASN A 159 0.51 33.41 1.96
N LYS A 160 1.18 34.08 2.89
CA LYS A 160 2.09 33.44 3.85
C LYS A 160 1.38 32.59 4.90
N GLU A 161 0.09 32.85 5.11
CA GLU A 161 -0.76 32.11 6.06
C GLU A 161 -1.63 31.08 5.35
N PHE A 162 -1.39 30.83 4.05
CA PHE A 162 -2.25 29.96 3.24
C PHE A 162 -2.42 28.57 3.84
N TYR A 163 -1.41 28.02 4.52
CA TYR A 163 -1.50 26.71 5.17
C TYR A 163 -1.72 26.80 6.69
N ALA A 164 -2.08 27.95 7.25
CA ALA A 164 -2.25 28.09 8.70
C ALA A 164 -3.32 27.14 9.29
N GLY A 165 -4.26 26.65 8.48
CA GLY A 165 -5.27 25.66 8.90
C GLY A 165 -4.73 24.24 9.09
N VAL A 166 -3.46 23.96 8.78
CA VAL A 166 -2.83 22.64 9.04
C VAL A 166 -2.06 22.59 10.36
N PHE A 167 -1.91 23.74 11.02
CA PHE A 167 -1.11 23.86 12.24
C PHE A 167 -1.80 23.17 13.42
N LYS A 168 -1.04 22.47 14.26
CA LYS A 168 -1.59 21.83 15.48
C LYS A 168 -2.22 22.89 16.40
N SER A 169 -1.63 24.08 16.50
CA SER A 169 -2.16 25.19 17.29
C SER A 169 -3.54 25.69 16.83
N ASN A 170 -3.89 25.47 15.56
CA ASN A 170 -5.12 25.99 14.94
C ASN A 170 -6.18 24.90 14.71
N THR A 171 -5.91 23.67 15.15
CA THR A 171 -6.75 22.50 14.90
C THR A 171 -6.99 21.72 16.18
N LYS A 172 -8.07 20.92 16.23
CA LYS A 172 -8.33 20.02 17.37
C LYS A 172 -7.75 18.64 17.15
N SER A 173 -7.57 18.25 15.88
CA SER A 173 -7.04 16.94 15.49
C SER A 173 -6.43 17.00 14.10
N TYR A 174 -5.70 15.94 13.73
CA TYR A 174 -5.19 15.77 12.37
C TYR A 174 -6.32 15.83 11.32
N SER A 175 -7.54 15.42 11.67
CA SER A 175 -8.69 15.41 10.75
C SER A 175 -9.11 16.83 10.31
N ASP A 176 -8.92 17.84 11.18
CA ASP A 176 -9.15 19.23 10.80
C ASP A 176 -8.08 19.70 9.80
N ALA A 177 -6.82 19.31 10.02
CA ALA A 177 -5.72 19.62 9.13
C ALA A 177 -5.88 18.94 7.75
N THR A 178 -6.27 17.66 7.71
CA THR A 178 -6.52 16.97 6.43
C THR A 178 -7.72 17.56 5.71
N LYS A 179 -8.78 17.94 6.43
CA LYS A 179 -9.91 18.66 5.85
C LYS A 179 -9.51 20.00 5.25
N PHE A 180 -8.61 20.74 5.89
CA PHE A 180 -8.08 21.99 5.33
C PHE A 180 -7.30 21.74 4.04
N LEU A 181 -6.52 20.66 3.98
CA LEU A 181 -5.74 20.29 2.79
C LEU A 181 -6.61 19.92 1.59
N THR A 182 -7.84 19.44 1.79
CA THR A 182 -8.81 19.23 0.70
C THR A 182 -9.17 20.55 0.04
N GLY A 183 -8.84 20.71 -1.25
CA GLY A 183 -9.04 21.93 -2.01
C GLY A 183 -7.95 22.99 -1.84
N SER A 184 -7.08 22.88 -0.83
CA SER A 184 -5.95 23.80 -0.61
C SER A 184 -4.61 23.24 -1.07
N TYR A 185 -4.44 21.91 -0.99
CA TYR A 185 -3.25 21.21 -1.47
C TYR A 185 -3.54 20.41 -2.76
N ALA A 186 -4.65 19.67 -2.76
CA ALA A 186 -5.12 18.88 -3.89
C ALA A 186 -6.55 19.27 -4.27
N THR A 187 -6.88 19.21 -5.57
CA THR A 187 -8.23 19.43 -6.09
C THR A 187 -9.18 18.25 -5.83
N ASP A 188 -8.65 17.10 -5.41
CA ASP A 188 -9.42 15.92 -5.06
C ASP A 188 -10.35 16.19 -3.86
N SER A 189 -11.66 16.08 -4.08
CA SER A 189 -12.69 16.29 -3.06
C SER A 189 -12.67 15.26 -1.93
N LYS A 190 -12.00 14.11 -2.12
CA LYS A 190 -11.85 13.04 -1.11
C LYS A 190 -10.45 12.99 -0.49
N TYR A 191 -9.64 14.03 -0.70
CA TYR A 191 -8.24 14.03 -0.24
C TYR A 191 -8.11 13.74 1.26
N ASN A 192 -8.89 14.44 2.09
CA ASN A 192 -8.94 14.19 3.53
C ASN A 192 -9.36 12.77 3.90
N GLU A 193 -10.31 12.16 3.20
CA GLU A 193 -10.74 10.78 3.46
C GLU A 193 -9.61 9.79 3.20
N LYS A 194 -8.86 10.00 2.10
CA LYS A 194 -7.67 9.20 1.77
C LYS A 194 -6.59 9.34 2.84
N LEU A 195 -6.25 10.57 3.23
CA LEU A 195 -5.25 10.82 4.28
C LEU A 195 -5.67 10.22 5.62
N ASN A 196 -6.92 10.42 6.05
CA ASN A 196 -7.42 9.86 7.30
C ASN A 196 -7.42 8.33 7.27
N SER A 197 -7.72 7.72 6.13
CA SER A 197 -7.66 6.26 5.96
C SER A 197 -6.23 5.74 6.11
N LEU A 198 -5.23 6.40 5.51
CA LEU A 198 -3.82 6.05 5.67
C LEU A 198 -3.35 6.23 7.12
N ILE A 199 -3.73 7.34 7.77
CA ILE A 199 -3.40 7.61 9.18
C ILE A 199 -3.95 6.51 10.08
N ALA A 200 -5.19 6.07 9.85
CA ALA A 200 -5.80 5.00 10.63
C ALA A 200 -5.19 3.63 10.32
N GLN A 201 -5.03 3.29 9.04
CA GLN A 201 -4.50 2.00 8.58
C GLN A 201 -3.10 1.71 9.13
N TYR A 202 -2.23 2.72 9.13
CA TYR A 202 -0.83 2.59 9.55
C TYR A 202 -0.57 3.14 10.96
N ASP A 203 -1.62 3.46 11.73
CA ASP A 203 -1.49 3.97 13.10
C ASP A 203 -0.54 5.18 13.21
N LEU A 204 -0.61 6.11 12.25
CA LEU A 204 0.39 7.17 12.11
C LEU A 204 0.35 8.23 13.22
N GLN A 205 -0.75 8.30 13.97
CA GLN A 205 -0.89 9.24 15.10
C GLN A 205 0.16 9.00 16.19
N GLN A 206 0.73 7.79 16.27
CA GLN A 206 1.85 7.50 17.17
C GLN A 206 3.06 8.43 16.95
N TYR A 207 3.21 8.97 15.74
CA TYR A 207 4.29 9.90 15.36
C TYR A 207 3.99 11.36 15.75
N ASP A 208 2.77 11.69 16.18
CA ASP A 208 2.41 13.05 16.61
C ASP A 208 2.79 13.36 18.07
N SER A 209 3.25 12.34 18.80
CA SER A 209 3.66 12.39 20.21
C SER A 209 5.16 12.10 20.35
N PRO A 210 5.83 12.55 21.41
CA PRO A 210 7.21 12.15 21.68
C PRO A 210 7.29 10.67 22.09
N VAL A 211 8.43 10.02 21.81
CA VAL A 211 8.75 8.69 22.36
C VAL A 211 8.82 8.79 23.89
N LYS A 212 8.00 7.99 24.60
CA LYS A 212 8.08 7.86 26.07
C LYS A 212 9.09 6.79 26.50
N ASN A 213 9.10 5.66 25.80
CA ASN A 213 9.97 4.54 26.10
C ASN A 213 10.37 3.82 24.80
N LYS A 214 11.59 3.27 24.79
CA LYS A 214 12.12 2.36 23.77
C LYS A 214 12.71 1.14 24.47
N LYS A 215 12.27 -0.05 24.06
CA LYS A 215 12.85 -1.33 24.47
C LYS A 215 13.37 -2.07 23.24
N THR A 216 14.57 -2.63 23.32
CA THR A 216 15.06 -3.58 22.32
C THR A 216 14.89 -4.99 22.86
N ILE A 217 14.27 -5.86 22.08
CA ILE A 217 14.05 -7.28 22.40
C ILE A 217 14.80 -8.14 21.40
N THR A 218 15.09 -9.39 21.77
CA THR A 218 15.65 -10.39 20.87
C THR A 218 14.57 -11.42 20.58
N VAL A 219 14.27 -11.65 19.31
CA VAL A 219 13.34 -12.68 18.86
C VAL A 219 13.90 -14.05 19.24
N THR A 220 13.06 -14.89 19.84
CA THR A 220 13.38 -16.26 20.21
C THR A 220 12.72 -17.26 19.26
N ASP A 221 13.16 -18.52 19.31
CA ASP A 221 12.60 -19.56 18.45
C ASP A 221 11.11 -19.80 18.80
N GLY A 222 10.25 -19.70 17.79
CA GLY A 222 8.80 -19.79 17.94
C GLY A 222 8.06 -18.46 18.16
N ASP A 223 8.76 -17.33 18.34
CA ASP A 223 8.09 -16.02 18.43
C ASP A 223 7.43 -15.63 17.11
N SER A 224 6.17 -15.17 17.18
CA SER A 224 5.50 -14.49 16.08
C SER A 224 5.38 -12.99 16.33
N ILE A 225 5.28 -12.19 15.26
CA ILE A 225 5.09 -10.73 15.39
C ILE A 225 3.79 -10.39 16.12
N VAL A 226 2.77 -11.24 16.01
CA VAL A 226 1.47 -11.08 16.67
C VAL A 226 1.61 -11.27 18.18
N ASP A 227 2.31 -12.33 18.61
CA ASP A 227 2.55 -12.59 20.04
C ASP A 227 3.36 -11.46 20.67
N ILE A 228 4.39 -10.97 19.97
CA ILE A 228 5.18 -9.82 20.42
C ILE A 228 4.29 -8.57 20.52
N ALA A 229 3.46 -8.30 19.52
CA ALA A 229 2.53 -7.16 19.54
C ALA A 229 1.57 -7.22 20.74
N GLU A 230 1.02 -8.40 21.04
CA GLU A 230 0.15 -8.62 22.19
C GLU A 230 0.89 -8.42 23.53
N VAL A 231 2.06 -9.05 23.69
CA VAL A 231 2.87 -8.95 24.92
C VAL A 231 3.25 -7.50 25.24
N TYR A 232 3.55 -6.70 24.23
CA TYR A 232 3.94 -5.30 24.39
C TYR A 232 2.78 -4.31 24.30
N ASN A 233 1.56 -4.80 24.02
CA ASN A 233 0.36 -4.00 23.81
C ASN A 233 0.58 -2.89 22.76
N VAL A 234 1.05 -3.29 21.58
CA VAL A 234 1.31 -2.43 20.42
C VAL A 234 0.71 -3.05 19.16
N ASN A 235 0.59 -2.28 18.07
CA ASN A 235 0.11 -2.81 16.80
C ASN A 235 1.24 -3.48 16.02
N VAL A 236 0.92 -4.56 15.29
CA VAL A 236 1.86 -5.24 14.36
C VAL A 236 2.42 -4.25 13.33
N THR A 237 1.58 -3.38 12.76
CA THR A 237 2.03 -2.36 11.79
C THR A 237 3.11 -1.46 12.39
N SER A 238 2.99 -1.08 13.66
CA SER A 238 3.97 -0.22 14.33
C SER A 238 5.31 -0.96 14.53
N ILE A 239 5.29 -2.24 14.91
CA ILE A 239 6.51 -3.06 14.99
C ILE A 239 7.21 -3.12 13.62
N LYS A 240 6.46 -3.32 12.54
CA LYS A 240 7.02 -3.37 11.19
C LYS A 240 7.66 -2.04 10.81
N GLN A 241 6.99 -0.93 11.08
CA GLN A 241 7.52 0.42 10.79
C GLN A 241 8.81 0.71 11.57
N TRP A 242 8.80 0.49 12.89
CA TRP A 242 9.95 0.78 13.76
C TRP A 242 11.22 -0.02 13.43
N ASN A 243 11.05 -1.15 12.76
CA ASN A 243 12.11 -2.10 12.44
C ASN A 243 12.28 -2.33 10.95
N GLN A 244 11.60 -1.53 10.12
CA GLN A 244 11.66 -1.59 8.66
C GLN A 244 11.44 -3.02 8.11
N LEU A 245 10.47 -3.75 8.69
CA LEU A 245 10.18 -5.13 8.32
C LEU A 245 9.35 -5.19 7.03
N ARG A 246 9.81 -6.00 6.07
CA ARG A 246 9.11 -6.27 4.80
C ARG A 246 7.96 -7.26 4.91
N SER A 247 8.01 -8.12 5.92
CA SER A 247 7.00 -9.14 6.16
C SER A 247 6.85 -9.40 7.65
N ASP A 248 5.88 -10.25 7.99
CA ASP A 248 5.62 -10.66 9.37
C ASP A 248 6.58 -11.77 9.82
N ARG A 249 7.48 -12.24 8.94
CA ARG A 249 8.48 -13.26 9.24
C ARG A 249 9.58 -12.68 10.13
N LEU A 250 9.78 -13.33 11.27
CA LEU A 250 10.86 -13.05 12.20
C LEU A 250 11.85 -14.22 12.23
N GLU A 251 13.10 -13.92 12.55
CA GLU A 251 14.15 -14.94 12.70
C GLU A 251 14.73 -14.88 14.11
N ALA A 252 14.97 -16.05 14.72
CA ALA A 252 15.55 -16.12 16.05
C ALA A 252 16.90 -15.38 16.07
N GLY A 253 17.11 -14.55 17.09
CA GLY A 253 18.26 -13.65 17.22
C GLY A 253 18.07 -12.26 16.63
N MET A 254 17.01 -12.02 15.84
CA MET A 254 16.67 -10.67 15.34
C MET A 254 16.41 -9.72 16.50
N GLN A 255 16.93 -8.49 16.42
CA GLN A 255 16.64 -7.45 17.40
C GLN A 255 15.48 -6.58 16.91
N LEU A 256 14.45 -6.42 17.75
CA LEU A 256 13.32 -5.54 17.48
C LEU A 256 13.26 -4.42 18.50
N ASN A 257 13.15 -3.19 18.01
CA ASN A 257 12.82 -2.02 18.79
C ASN A 257 11.30 -1.93 18.95
N ILE A 258 10.87 -1.75 20.20
CA ILE A 258 9.48 -1.56 20.60
C ILE A 258 9.38 -0.20 21.27
N TYR A 259 8.43 0.62 20.84
CA TYR A 259 8.25 1.98 21.32
C TYR A 259 6.88 2.17 21.97
N HIS A 260 6.83 3.08 22.95
CA HIS A 260 5.59 3.57 23.55
C HIS A 260 5.58 5.10 23.50
N TYR A 261 4.41 5.70 23.28
CA TYR A 261 4.20 7.14 23.00
C TYR A 261 3.17 7.77 23.92
#